data_AF-A4YE59-F1
#
_entry.id   AF-A4YE59-F1
#
_cell.length_a   1.000
_cell.length_b   1.000
_cell.length_c   1.000
_cell.angle_alpha   90.00
_cell.angle_beta   90.00
_cell.angle_gamma   90.00
#
_symmetry.space_group_name_H-M   'P 1'
#
loop_
_entity.id
_entity.type
_entity.pdbx_description
1 polymer ?
#
loop_
_entity_poly.entity_id
_entity_poly.type
_entity_poly.pdbx_seq_one_letter_code
_entity_poly.pdbx_strand_id
1 'polypeptide(L)'
;MISWLLGSKLPDWDYLRDLFQDVENVAVYVSQDNVVEIVKMSDIDPIHSQVTILIHPKNLERMGIGYLKLREYVAFPVMDLHELRAMITRRGWRAIEYYDSWEFQGGWVLYDCVGCEDEQREQLGVSLRDPKASLKRIEIWRKFRRTGEGETL
;
A
#
# COMPACT_ATOMS: atom_id res chain seq x y z
N MET A 1 -3.30 -5.30 22.62
CA MET A 1 -3.88 -6.64 22.38
C MET A 1 -4.35 -6.67 20.93
N ILE A 2 -3.54 -7.18 20.00
CA ILE A 2 -3.83 -7.23 18.55
C ILE A 2 -4.00 -8.68 18.08
N SER A 3 -3.64 -9.64 18.94
CA SER A 3 -3.76 -11.07 18.69
C SER A 3 -5.19 -11.54 18.39
N TRP A 4 -6.22 -10.81 18.85
CA TRP A 4 -7.62 -11.13 18.57
C TRP A 4 -8.03 -10.79 17.13
N LEU A 5 -7.29 -9.91 16.45
CA LEU A 5 -7.55 -9.56 15.06
C LEU A 5 -7.13 -10.73 14.14
N LEU A 6 -6.05 -11.45 14.50
CA LEU A 6 -5.60 -12.63 13.74
C LEU A 6 -6.67 -13.73 13.76
N GLY A 7 -7.02 -14.26 12.59
CA GLY A 7 -8.07 -15.26 12.43
C GLY A 7 -9.50 -14.70 12.44
N SER A 8 -9.67 -13.39 12.65
CA SER A 8 -10.98 -12.73 12.54
C SER A 8 -11.30 -12.32 11.09
N LYS A 9 -12.59 -12.09 10.78
CA LYS A 9 -12.98 -11.44 9.53
C LYS A 9 -12.47 -10.00 9.51
N LEU A 10 -12.01 -9.53 8.35
CA LEU A 10 -11.53 -8.16 8.17
C LEU A 10 -12.61 -7.16 8.59
N PRO A 11 -12.35 -6.31 9.60
CA PRO A 11 -13.21 -5.19 9.94
C PRO A 11 -13.25 -4.14 8.82
N ASP A 12 -14.20 -3.21 8.87
CA ASP A 12 -14.19 -2.09 7.93
C ASP A 12 -12.96 -1.17 8.12
N TRP A 13 -12.71 -0.33 7.11
CA TRP A 13 -11.56 0.56 7.08
C TRP A 13 -11.56 1.54 8.25
N ASP A 14 -12.73 2.09 8.60
CA ASP A 14 -12.85 3.14 9.61
C ASP A 14 -12.60 2.58 11.02
N TYR A 15 -13.05 1.35 11.28
CA TYR A 15 -12.70 0.61 12.49
C TYR A 15 -11.19 0.37 12.61
N LEU A 16 -10.52 -0.05 11.52
CA LEU A 16 -9.08 -0.26 11.53
C LEU A 16 -8.29 1.04 11.68
N ARG A 17 -8.79 2.14 11.10
CA ARG A 17 -8.26 3.50 11.28
C ARG A 17 -8.28 3.91 12.75
N ASP A 18 -9.41 3.74 13.43
CA ASP A 18 -9.55 4.05 14.85
C ASP A 18 -8.68 3.15 15.73
N LEU A 19 -8.63 1.86 15.41
CA LEU A 19 -7.82 0.88 16.14
C LEU A 19 -6.32 1.18 16.06
N PHE A 20 -5.85 1.65 14.90
CA PHE A 20 -4.44 1.93 14.63
C PHE A 20 -4.11 3.43 14.59
N GLN A 21 -4.91 4.27 15.24
CA GLN A 21 -4.73 5.73 15.24
C GLN A 21 -3.31 6.13 15.68
N ASP A 22 -2.78 5.49 16.72
CA ASP A 22 -1.49 5.79 17.34
C ASP A 22 -0.30 5.09 16.65
N VAL A 23 -0.56 4.21 15.67
CA VAL A 23 0.49 3.48 14.94
C VAL A 23 0.80 4.21 13.65
N GLU A 24 2.07 4.55 13.45
CA GLU A 24 2.51 5.32 12.28
C GLU A 24 2.48 4.49 11.00
N ASN A 25 2.94 3.25 11.07
CA ASN A 25 3.00 2.35 9.92
C ASN A 25 2.41 0.99 10.29
N VAL A 26 1.36 0.59 9.58
CA VAL A 26 0.67 -0.68 9.80
C VAL A 26 0.14 -1.25 8.49
N ALA A 27 0.22 -2.57 8.36
CA ALA A 27 -0.36 -3.32 7.27
C ALA A 27 -1.13 -4.53 7.82
N VAL A 28 -2.37 -4.69 7.37
CA VAL A 28 -3.22 -5.85 7.63
C VAL A 28 -3.42 -6.59 6.32
N TYR A 29 -2.98 -7.85 6.30
CA TYR A 29 -3.15 -8.73 5.16
C TYR A 29 -4.16 -9.82 5.47
N VAL A 30 -4.95 -10.16 4.46
CA VAL A 30 -6.09 -11.05 4.58
C VAL A 30 -5.99 -12.22 3.61
N SER A 31 -6.61 -13.33 3.96
CA SER A 31 -6.85 -14.45 3.05
C SER A 31 -7.88 -14.09 1.97
N GLN A 32 -8.06 -14.99 1.00
CA GLN A 32 -9.14 -14.87 0.00
C GLN A 32 -10.53 -14.90 0.62
N ASP A 33 -10.69 -15.53 1.79
CA ASP A 33 -11.94 -15.54 2.56
C ASP A 33 -12.12 -14.30 3.44
N ASN A 34 -11.30 -13.27 3.24
CA ASN A 34 -11.31 -12.03 3.99
C ASN A 34 -11.09 -12.22 5.49
N VAL A 35 -10.22 -13.19 5.85
CA VAL A 35 -9.79 -13.46 7.22
C VAL A 35 -8.40 -12.85 7.42
N VAL A 36 -8.19 -12.12 8.50
CA VAL A 36 -6.90 -11.51 8.81
C VAL A 36 -5.87 -12.59 9.14
N GLU A 37 -4.80 -12.65 8.35
CA GLU A 37 -3.71 -13.63 8.52
C GLU A 37 -2.44 -13.00 9.06
N ILE A 38 -2.15 -11.75 8.67
CA ILE A 38 -0.91 -11.06 9.06
C ILE A 38 -1.25 -9.63 9.45
N VAL A 39 -0.73 -9.21 10.59
CA VAL A 39 -0.67 -7.80 11.00
C VAL A 39 0.80 -7.44 11.21
N LYS A 40 1.29 -6.48 10.43
CA LYS A 40 2.65 -5.93 10.58
C LYS A 40 2.53 -4.48 11.02
N MET A 41 3.30 -4.10 12.02
CA MET A 41 3.36 -2.73 12.54
C MET A 41 4.79 -2.32 12.74
N SER A 42 5.08 -1.03 12.59
CA SER A 42 6.40 -0.48 12.82
C SER A 42 6.31 0.97 13.25
N ASP A 43 6.95 1.24 14.39
CA ASP A 43 7.21 2.59 14.90
C ASP A 43 8.62 3.09 14.51
N ILE A 44 9.31 2.33 13.66
CA ILE A 44 10.68 2.62 13.23
C ILE A 44 10.66 3.70 12.13
N ASP A 45 11.74 4.49 12.11
CA ASP A 45 12.03 5.51 11.11
C ASP A 45 11.68 5.07 9.65
N PRO A 46 11.02 5.95 8.87
CA PRO A 46 10.54 5.73 7.51
C PRO A 46 11.45 4.95 6.57
N ILE A 47 12.77 5.16 6.65
CA ILE A 47 13.76 4.52 5.76
C ILE A 47 13.77 2.99 5.91
N HIS A 48 13.54 2.49 7.13
CA HIS A 48 13.50 1.04 7.40
C HIS A 48 12.08 0.49 7.47
N SER A 49 11.08 1.34 7.73
CA SER A 49 9.68 0.94 7.86
C SER A 49 9.18 0.18 6.61
N GLN A 50 9.48 0.64 5.40
CA GLN A 50 8.97 0.08 4.14
C GLN A 50 9.22 -1.43 4.00
N VAL A 51 10.43 -1.88 4.32
CA VAL A 51 10.82 -3.29 4.21
C VAL A 51 10.22 -4.14 5.34
N THR A 52 9.86 -3.52 6.47
CA THR A 52 9.31 -4.22 7.64
C THR A 52 7.82 -4.53 7.49
N ILE A 53 7.04 -3.58 6.98
CA ILE A 53 5.57 -3.67 6.88
C ILE A 53 5.06 -4.19 5.53
N LEU A 54 5.73 -3.86 4.41
CA LEU A 54 5.36 -4.38 3.10
C LEU A 54 5.80 -5.85 2.99
N ILE A 55 4.95 -6.71 2.42
CA ILE A 55 5.30 -8.10 2.14
C ILE A 55 5.77 -8.26 0.70
N HIS A 56 6.45 -9.38 0.44
CA HIS A 56 6.83 -9.77 -0.90
C HIS A 56 5.59 -9.83 -1.83
N PRO A 57 5.55 -9.12 -2.97
CA PRO A 57 4.37 -9.01 -3.84
C PRO A 57 3.80 -10.35 -4.33
N LYS A 58 4.64 -11.36 -4.58
CA LYS A 58 4.20 -12.74 -4.86
C LYS A 58 3.14 -13.29 -3.88
N ASN A 59 3.20 -12.91 -2.61
CA ASN A 59 2.20 -13.36 -1.62
C ASN A 59 0.81 -12.77 -1.89
N LEU A 60 0.71 -11.66 -2.60
CA LEU A 60 -0.55 -10.99 -2.96
C LEU A 60 -1.34 -11.73 -4.04
N GLU A 61 -0.82 -12.82 -4.60
CA GLU A 61 -1.61 -13.75 -5.40
C GLU A 61 -2.58 -14.56 -4.55
N ARG A 62 -2.22 -14.80 -3.28
CA ARG A 62 -2.98 -15.61 -2.31
C ARG A 62 -3.58 -14.78 -1.18
N MET A 63 -3.05 -13.57 -0.98
CA MET A 63 -3.46 -12.65 0.07
C MET A 63 -3.98 -11.33 -0.51
N GLY A 64 -4.91 -10.71 0.18
CA GLY A 64 -5.32 -9.33 -0.04
C GLY A 64 -4.64 -8.37 0.94
N ILE A 65 -4.66 -7.08 0.58
CA ILE A 65 -4.30 -5.99 1.50
C ILE A 65 -5.61 -5.45 2.05
N GLY A 66 -5.90 -5.76 3.32
CA GLY A 66 -7.13 -5.31 3.97
C GLY A 66 -7.01 -3.88 4.50
N TYR A 67 -5.82 -3.49 4.95
CA TYR A 67 -5.52 -2.15 5.43
C TYR A 67 -4.04 -1.85 5.28
N LEU A 68 -3.70 -0.63 4.88
CA LEU A 68 -2.32 -0.15 4.83
C LEU A 68 -2.35 1.33 5.21
N LYS A 69 -1.62 1.67 6.27
CA LYS A 69 -1.39 3.05 6.70
C LYS A 69 0.11 3.23 6.83
N LEU A 70 0.58 4.31 6.23
CA LEU A 70 1.99 4.65 6.11
C LEU A 70 2.09 6.15 6.35
N ARG A 71 2.94 6.55 7.30
CA ARG A 71 2.99 7.95 7.72
C ARG A 71 3.48 8.88 6.62
N GLU A 72 4.53 8.48 5.89
CA GLU A 72 5.28 9.39 5.00
C GLU A 72 5.14 9.09 3.51
N TYR A 73 4.46 8.02 3.13
CA TYR A 73 4.36 7.61 1.74
C TYR A 73 3.05 6.90 1.48
N VAL A 74 2.61 6.92 0.22
CA VAL A 74 1.60 5.97 -0.27
C VAL A 74 2.33 4.86 -0.99
N ALA A 75 1.90 3.62 -0.79
CA ALA A 75 2.46 2.44 -1.44
C ALA A 75 1.39 1.55 -2.05
N PHE A 76 1.67 0.97 -3.22
CA PHE A 76 0.80 -0.06 -3.81
C PHE A 76 1.60 -1.06 -4.64
N PRO A 77 1.08 -2.28 -4.82
CA PRO A 77 1.79 -3.32 -5.55
C PRO A 77 1.56 -3.20 -7.05
N VAL A 78 2.57 -3.65 -7.81
CA VAL A 78 2.56 -3.73 -9.26
C VAL A 78 3.24 -5.04 -9.66
N MET A 79 2.54 -5.88 -10.43
CA MET A 79 3.01 -7.21 -10.79
C MET A 79 3.72 -7.26 -12.16
N ASP A 80 3.59 -6.18 -12.96
CA ASP A 80 4.26 -6.04 -14.25
C ASP A 80 5.46 -5.09 -14.18
N LEU A 81 6.62 -5.56 -14.66
CA LEU A 81 7.87 -4.80 -14.60
C LEU A 81 7.85 -3.56 -15.50
N HIS A 82 7.21 -3.65 -16.66
CA HIS A 82 7.16 -2.53 -17.60
C HIS A 82 6.30 -1.40 -17.03
N GLU A 83 5.13 -1.74 -16.45
CA GLU A 83 4.26 -0.80 -15.75
C GLU A 83 4.96 -0.16 -14.55
N LEU A 84 5.62 -0.96 -13.71
CA LEU A 84 6.38 -0.46 -12.56
C LEU A 84 7.44 0.56 -13.01
N ARG A 85 8.25 0.20 -14.02
CA ARG A 85 9.28 1.08 -14.56
C ARG A 85 8.70 2.34 -15.20
N ALA A 86 7.57 2.23 -15.89
CA ALA A 86 6.88 3.38 -16.47
C ALA A 86 6.35 4.33 -15.38
N MET A 87 5.91 3.80 -14.24
CA MET A 87 5.43 4.59 -13.10
C MET A 87 6.54 5.41 -12.43
N ILE A 88 7.70 4.79 -12.14
CA ILE A 88 8.83 5.45 -11.45
C ILE A 88 9.58 6.50 -12.28
N THR A 89 9.21 6.69 -13.55
CA THR A 89 9.70 7.85 -14.32
C THR A 89 9.18 9.18 -13.77
N ARG A 90 8.15 9.16 -12.92
CA ARG A 90 7.58 10.34 -12.26
C ARG A 90 8.46 10.80 -11.11
N ARG A 91 8.65 12.12 -11.01
CA ARG A 91 9.41 12.72 -9.91
C ARG A 91 8.78 12.38 -8.56
N GLY A 92 9.60 11.94 -7.61
CA GLY A 92 9.18 11.58 -6.25
C GLY A 92 8.55 10.18 -6.14
N TRP A 93 8.46 9.44 -7.25
CA TRP A 93 8.05 8.04 -7.25
C TRP A 93 9.29 7.15 -7.20
N ARG A 94 9.22 6.10 -6.40
CA ARG A 94 10.26 5.08 -6.24
C ARG A 94 9.63 3.70 -6.24
N ALA A 95 10.43 2.67 -6.40
CA ALA A 95 9.96 1.29 -6.31
C ALA A 95 10.91 0.39 -5.53
N ILE A 96 10.32 -0.64 -4.94
CA ILE A 96 11.01 -1.79 -4.36
C ILE A 96 10.69 -2.98 -5.26
N GLU A 97 11.66 -3.40 -6.06
CA GLU A 97 11.54 -4.53 -6.98
C GLU A 97 11.95 -5.83 -6.30
N TYR A 98 11.18 -6.90 -6.50
CA TYR A 98 11.49 -8.22 -5.98
C TYR A 98 11.77 -9.18 -7.13
N TYR A 99 12.87 -9.92 -7.01
CA TYR A 99 13.32 -10.89 -8.01
C TYR A 99 13.57 -12.24 -7.36
N ASP A 100 13.24 -13.30 -8.08
CA ASP A 100 13.74 -14.64 -7.82
C ASP A 100 14.73 -14.98 -8.92
N SER A 101 16.02 -15.05 -8.55
CA SER A 101 17.13 -15.11 -9.51
C SER A 101 17.10 -13.96 -10.52
N TRP A 102 16.57 -14.18 -11.73
CA TRP A 102 16.46 -13.18 -12.80
C TRP A 102 15.01 -12.87 -13.17
N GLU A 103 14.04 -13.50 -12.52
CA GLU A 103 12.62 -13.35 -12.81
C GLU A 103 11.99 -12.33 -11.86
N PHE A 104 11.37 -11.30 -12.42
CA PHE A 104 10.63 -10.31 -11.65
C PHE A 104 9.38 -10.94 -11.02
N GLN A 105 9.22 -10.77 -9.71
CA GLN A 105 8.12 -11.35 -8.93
C GLN A 105 7.10 -10.30 -8.46
N GLY A 106 7.18 -9.08 -9.00
CA GLY A 106 6.40 -7.93 -8.58
C GLY A 106 7.22 -6.91 -7.80
N GLY A 107 6.62 -5.73 -7.58
CA GLY A 107 7.23 -4.67 -6.80
C GLY A 107 6.21 -3.78 -6.13
N TRP A 108 6.69 -2.98 -5.19
CA TRP A 108 5.92 -1.90 -4.59
C TRP A 108 6.33 -0.60 -5.22
N VAL A 109 5.36 0.20 -5.67
CA VAL A 109 5.58 1.60 -6.03
C VAL A 109 5.23 2.44 -4.82
N LEU A 110 6.06 3.44 -4.54
CA LEU A 110 5.90 4.36 -3.43
C LEU A 110 6.11 5.79 -3.89
N TYR A 111 5.38 6.73 -3.31
CA TYR A 111 5.67 8.16 -3.44
C TYR A 111 5.40 8.89 -2.14
N ASP A 112 6.14 9.97 -1.92
CA ASP A 112 6.12 10.70 -0.65
C ASP A 112 4.78 11.44 -0.46
N CYS A 113 4.13 11.19 0.67
CA CYS A 113 2.83 11.76 1.02
C CYS A 113 2.60 11.61 2.52
N VAL A 114 2.56 12.73 3.24
CA VAL A 114 2.41 12.70 4.71
C VAL A 114 0.94 12.63 5.08
N GLY A 115 0.54 11.61 5.84
CA GLY A 115 -0.83 11.46 6.34
C GLY A 115 -1.89 11.18 5.27
N CYS A 116 -1.49 10.63 4.12
CA CYS A 116 -2.37 10.45 2.96
C CYS A 116 -3.13 9.11 2.99
N GLU A 117 -3.80 8.80 4.10
CA GLU A 117 -4.46 7.51 4.29
C GLU A 117 -5.64 7.29 3.32
N ASP A 118 -6.41 8.34 3.01
CA ASP A 118 -7.51 8.24 2.04
C ASP A 118 -7.01 7.98 0.62
N GLU A 119 -5.89 8.61 0.24
CA GLU A 119 -5.22 8.33 -1.03
C GLU A 119 -4.70 6.89 -1.06
N GLN A 120 -4.11 6.43 0.06
CA GLN A 120 -3.65 5.06 0.24
C GLN A 120 -4.78 4.04 0.08
N ARG A 121 -5.96 4.30 0.65
CA ARG A 121 -7.17 3.48 0.49
C ARG A 121 -7.61 3.41 -0.97
N GLU A 122 -7.67 4.54 -1.67
CA GLU A 122 -8.07 4.59 -3.08
C GLU A 122 -7.07 3.83 -3.98
N GLN A 123 -5.76 3.99 -3.74
CA GLN A 123 -4.73 3.25 -4.48
C GLN A 123 -4.88 1.73 -4.29
N LEU A 124 -5.18 1.26 -3.08
CA LEU A 124 -5.41 -0.17 -2.83
C LEU A 124 -6.70 -0.70 -3.48
N GLY A 125 -7.69 0.17 -3.70
CA GLY A 125 -8.93 -0.18 -4.41
C GLY A 125 -8.73 -0.52 -5.90
N VAL A 126 -7.57 -0.20 -6.48
CA VAL A 126 -7.25 -0.58 -7.86
C VAL A 126 -6.79 -2.03 -7.92
N SER A 127 -7.57 -2.87 -8.61
CA SER A 127 -7.25 -4.28 -8.83
C SER A 127 -5.89 -4.47 -9.49
N LEU A 128 -5.09 -5.42 -8.97
CA LEU A 128 -3.79 -5.79 -9.51
C LEU A 128 -3.86 -6.42 -10.91
N ARG A 129 -5.04 -6.93 -11.30
CA ARG A 129 -5.27 -7.58 -12.60
C ARG A 129 -5.95 -6.66 -13.61
N ASP A 130 -6.19 -5.40 -13.26
CA ASP A 130 -6.81 -4.45 -14.17
C ASP A 130 -5.80 -4.01 -15.25
N PRO A 131 -6.06 -4.23 -16.55
CA PRO A 131 -5.18 -3.78 -17.64
C PRO A 131 -4.98 -2.27 -17.70
N LYS A 132 -5.83 -1.50 -17.01
CA LYS A 132 -5.74 -0.03 -16.88
C LYS A 132 -5.33 0.40 -15.47
N ALA A 133 -4.81 -0.51 -14.65
CA ALA A 133 -4.40 -0.22 -13.27
C ALA A 133 -3.48 1.00 -13.21
N SER A 134 -2.41 1.00 -14.01
CA SER A 134 -1.46 2.12 -14.09
C SER A 134 -2.14 3.48 -14.33
N LEU A 135 -3.07 3.57 -15.29
CA LEU A 135 -3.78 4.83 -15.57
C LEU A 135 -4.65 5.26 -14.39
N LYS A 136 -5.41 4.34 -13.80
CA LYS A 136 -6.25 4.63 -12.62
C LYS A 136 -5.43 5.12 -11.43
N ARG A 137 -4.29 4.47 -11.16
CA ARG A 137 -3.37 4.85 -10.08
C ARG A 137 -2.81 6.26 -10.27
N ILE A 138 -2.50 6.63 -11.52
CA ILE A 138 -2.06 7.99 -11.86
C ILE A 138 -3.20 9.00 -11.69
N GLU A 139 -4.43 8.64 -12.07
CA GLU A 139 -5.60 9.50 -11.89
C GLU A 139 -5.89 9.77 -10.41
N ILE A 140 -5.81 8.74 -9.57
CA ILE A 140 -5.93 8.87 -8.10
C ILE A 140 -4.87 9.84 -7.59
N TRP A 141 -3.59 9.62 -7.93
CA TRP A 141 -2.52 10.52 -7.52
C TRP A 141 -2.76 11.98 -7.95
N ARG A 142 -3.20 12.21 -9.19
CA ARG A 142 -3.53 13.56 -9.69
C ARG A 142 -4.69 14.19 -8.94
N LYS A 143 -5.71 13.41 -8.60
CA LYS A 143 -6.89 13.87 -7.85
C LYS A 143 -6.44 14.46 -6.51
N PHE A 144 -5.66 13.72 -5.72
CA PHE A 144 -5.24 14.15 -4.39
C PHE A 144 -4.27 15.33 -4.41
N ARG A 145 -3.39 15.42 -5.41
CA ARG A 145 -2.47 16.58 -5.56
C ARG A 145 -3.18 17.87 -5.94
N ARG A 146 -4.25 17.80 -6.72
CA ARG A 146 -5.06 18.99 -7.05
C ARG A 146 -5.85 19.52 -5.86
N THR A 147 -6.32 18.64 -4.98
CA THR A 147 -7.01 19.04 -3.74
C THR A 147 -6.07 19.64 -2.70
N GLY A 148 -4.81 19.20 -2.63
CA GLY A 148 -3.82 19.74 -1.70
C GLY A 148 -3.28 21.14 -2.05
N GLU A 149 -3.40 21.58 -3.30
CA GLU A 149 -2.98 22.93 -3.74
C GLU A 149 -4.03 24.02 -3.44
N GLY A 150 -5.20 23.64 -2.87
CA GLY A 150 -6.28 24.57 -2.54
C GLY A 150 -6.30 25.10 -1.09
N GLU A 151 -5.41 24.65 -0.22
CA GLU A 151 -5.39 25.02 1.22
C GLU A 151 -4.26 25.99 1.62
N THR A 152 -3.55 26.56 0.64
CA THR A 152 -2.63 27.68 0.86
C THR A 152 -3.06 28.91 0.06
N LEU A 153 -4.05 29.62 0.56
CA LEU A 153 -4.28 31.06 0.31
C LEU A 153 -4.78 31.73 1.59
#